data_AF-A0A920KIB6-F1
#
_entry.id   AF-A0A920KIB6-F1
#
_cell.length_a   1.000
_cell.length_b   1.000
_cell.length_c   1.000
_cell.angle_alpha   90.00
_cell.angle_beta   90.00
_cell.angle_gamma   90.00
#
_symmetry.space_group_name_H-M   'P 1'
#
loop_
_entity.id
_entity.type
_entity.pdbx_description
1 polymer ?
#
loop_
_entity_poly.entity_id
_entity_poly.type
_entity_poly.pdbx_seq_one_letter_code
_entity_poly.pdbx_strand_id
1 'polypeptide(L)' 'MLINQLVKDYNLEKTGYRLITNAGKNGNQEVPHLHFHLLAGQNLGKM' A
#
# COMPACT_ATOMS: atom_id res chain seq x y z
N MET A 1 -10.98 1.97 7.33
CA MET A 1 -11.45 3.37 7.20
C MET A 1 -10.32 4.31 6.79
N LEU A 2 -9.15 4.29 7.45
CA LEU A 2 -8.03 5.19 7.12
C LEU A 2 -7.51 5.07 5.68
N ILE A 3 -7.20 3.84 5.21
CA ILE A 3 -6.68 3.65 3.85
C ILE A 3 -7.69 4.08 2.79
N ASN A 4 -8.96 3.74 2.95
CA ASN A 4 -10.01 4.15 2.01
C ASN A 4 -10.16 5.68 1.96
N GLN A 5 -9.95 6.38 3.09
CA GLN A 5 -9.97 7.83 3.11
C GLN A 5 -8.77 8.40 2.32
N LEU A 6 -7.55 7.90 2.56
CA LEU A 6 -6.37 8.30 1.80
C LEU A 6 -6.53 8.04 0.29
N VAL A 7 -7.08 6.89 -0.08
CA VAL A 7 -7.37 6.54 -1.48
C VAL A 7 -8.30 7.57 -2.13
N LYS A 8 -9.31 8.06 -1.40
CA LYS A 8 -10.22 9.11 -1.90
C LYS A 8 -9.54 10.47 -1.95
N ASP A 9 -8.86 10.87 -0.87
CA ASP A 9 -8.19 12.17 -0.75
C ASP A 9 -7.16 12.38 -1.86
N TYR A 10 -6.47 11.31 -2.26
CA TYR A 10 -5.49 11.33 -3.34
C TYR A 10 -6.05 10.90 -4.71
N ASN A 11 -7.37 10.74 -4.87
CA ASN A 11 -8.04 10.34 -6.12
C ASN A 11 -7.52 9.01 -6.74
N LEU A 12 -7.05 8.09 -5.90
CA LEU A 12 -6.39 6.87 -6.33
C LEU A 12 -7.35 5.79 -6.85
N GLU A 13 -8.66 5.93 -6.61
CA GLU A 13 -9.69 4.99 -7.13
C GLU A 13 -9.69 4.93 -8.66
N LYS A 14 -9.31 6.03 -9.33
CA LYS A 14 -9.29 6.12 -10.80
C LYS A 14 -7.94 5.76 -11.39
N THR A 15 -6.85 6.15 -10.72
CA THR A 15 -5.49 5.96 -11.23
C THR A 15 -4.88 4.61 -10.84
N GLY A 16 -5.49 3.92 -9.88
CA GLY A 16 -4.97 2.69 -9.30
C GLY A 16 -3.92 2.92 -8.21
N TYR A 17 -3.79 1.94 -7.34
CA TYR A 17 -2.81 1.87 -6.25
C TYR A 17 -2.52 0.41 -5.91
N ARG A 18 -1.41 0.15 -5.22
CA ARG A 18 -1.09 -1.16 -4.63
C ARG A 18 -0.94 -0.99 -3.12
N LEU A 19 -1.62 -1.86 -2.37
CA LEU A 19 -1.50 -1.94 -0.92
C LEU A 19 -0.68 -3.20 -0.59
N ILE A 20 0.41 -3.04 0.16
CA ILE A 20 1.29 -4.14 0.56
C ILE A 20 1.45 -4.12 2.08
N THR A 21 1.43 -5.30 2.71
CA THR A 21 1.90 -5.49 4.07
C THR A 21 2.86 -6.66 4.10
N ASN A 22 3.96 -6.50 4.84
CA ASN A 22 4.92 -7.57 5.11
C ASN A 22 4.67 -8.11 6.51
N ALA A 23 4.77 -9.43 6.69
CA ALA A 23 4.50 -10.08 7.97
C ALA A 23 5.60 -11.08 8.34
N GLY A 24 6.23 -10.84 9.49
CA GLY A 24 7.28 -11.70 10.03
C GLY A 24 8.55 -11.74 9.18
N LYS A 25 9.48 -12.61 9.58
CA LYS A 25 10.81 -12.71 8.99
C LYS A 25 10.78 -13.06 7.50
N ASN A 26 10.03 -14.10 7.12
CA ASN A 26 9.96 -14.57 5.73
C ASN A 26 9.11 -13.66 4.83
N GLY A 27 8.29 -12.79 5.43
CA GLY A 27 7.60 -11.72 4.72
C GLY A 27 8.46 -10.47 4.55
N ASN A 28 9.72 -10.46 5.01
CA ASN A 28 10.62 -9.30 5.01
C ASN A 28 10.04 -8.08 5.75
N GLN A 29 9.46 -8.29 6.94
CA GLN A 29 9.06 -7.20 7.83
C GLN A 29 10.28 -6.70 8.62
N GLU A 30 10.84 -5.56 8.24
CA GLU A 30 11.99 -4.95 8.93
C GLU A 30 11.57 -4.23 10.22
N VAL A 31 10.49 -3.44 10.16
CA VAL A 31 9.99 -2.73 11.34
C VAL A 31 8.88 -3.57 11.99
N PRO A 32 9.06 -4.05 13.22
CA PRO A 32 8.19 -5.06 13.83
C PRO A 32 6.90 -4.46 14.43
N HIS A 33 6.22 -3.61 13.67
CA HIS A 33 4.85 -3.17 13.93
C HIS A 33 4.01 -3.35 12.67
N LEU A 34 2.71 -3.59 12.82
CA LEU A 34 1.81 -3.70 11.66
C LEU A 34 1.75 -2.35 10.93
N HIS A 35 2.14 -2.35 9.67
CA HIS A 35 2.06 -1.19 8.78
C HIS A 35 1.71 -1.61 7.37
N PHE A 36 1.22 -0.67 6.58
CA PHE A 36 0.86 -0.88 5.19
C PHE A 36 1.60 0.13 4.31
N HIS A 37 2.11 -0.34 3.18
CA HIS A 37 2.63 0.50 2.12
C HIS A 37 1.50 0.79 1.13
N LEU A 38 1.22 2.08 0.89
CA LEU A 38 0.32 2.54 -0.16
C LEU A 38 1.17 3.13 -1.30
N LEU A 39 1.31 2.36 -2.38
CA LEU A 39 2.10 2.73 -3.56
C LEU A 39 1.15 3.25 -4.66
N ALA A 40 1.43 4.42 -5.22
CA ALA A 40 0.60 5.06 -6.24
C ALA A 40 1.39 6.11 -7.05
N GLY A 41 0.73 6.77 -8.01
CA GLY A 41 1.28 7.90 -8.78
C GLY A 41 1.82 7.54 -10.17
N GLN A 42 1.96 6.25 -10.48
CA GLN A 42 2.37 5.75 -11.80
C GLN A 42 1.93 4.30 -12.01
N ASN A 43 2.09 3.77 -13.23
CA ASN A 43 1.91 2.34 -13.48
C ASN A 43 2.98 1.55 -12.71
N LEU A 44 2.54 0.68 -11.79
CA LEU A 44 3.41 -0.11 -10.90
C LEU A 44 3.87 -1.44 -11.53
N GLY A 45 3.49 -1.71 -12.77
CA GLY A 45 3.80 -2.95 -13.46
C GLY A 45 3.11 -4.19 -12.87
N LYS A 46 3.49 -5.36 -13.38
CA LYS A 46 3.05 -6.64 -12.83
C LYS A 46 3.76 -6.91 -11.49
N MET A 47 3.18 -7.79 -10.68
CA MET A 47 3.87 -8.36 -9.51
C MET A 47 4.72 -9.54 -9.93
#